data_AF-A0A8T5B519-F1
#
_entry.id   AF-A0A8T5B519-F1
#
_cell.length_a   1.000
_cell.length_b   1.000
_cell.length_c   1.000
_cell.angle_alpha   90.00
_cell.angle_beta   90.00
_cell.angle_gamma   90.00
#
_symmetry.space_group_name_H-M   'P 1'
#
loop_
_entity.id
_entity.type
_entity.pdbx_description
1 polymer ?
#
loop_
_entity_poly.entity_id
_entity_poly.type
_entity_poly.pdbx_seq_one_letter_code
_entity_poly.pdbx_strand_id
1 'polypeptide(L)'
;MTRHELDIRKGDKVAIWTSGRDAGIYALSEVITEPKDEPLNKEEEKYFKEKSYKIKFLQYKSVWIKHIKIFIENPLSKRECMEDQILKNMEILKKFKPQM
;
A
#
# COMPACT_ATOMS: atom_id res chain seq x y z
N MET A 1 11.91 -5.78 11.66
CA MET A 1 11.47 -6.46 10.43
C MET A 1 9.96 -6.35 10.30
N THR A 2 9.47 -5.90 9.15
CA THR A 2 8.02 -5.87 8.88
C THR A 2 7.53 -7.23 8.38
N ARG A 3 6.22 -7.50 8.49
CA ARG A 3 5.61 -8.81 8.17
C ARG A 3 5.89 -9.31 6.74
N HIS A 4 6.12 -8.40 5.79
CA HIS A 4 6.21 -8.73 4.35
C HIS A 4 7.56 -8.35 3.74
N GLU A 5 8.53 -7.96 4.56
CA GLU A 5 9.84 -7.44 4.10
C GLU A 5 10.61 -8.46 3.25
N LEU A 6 10.43 -9.76 3.51
CA LEU A 6 11.13 -10.84 2.81
C LEU A 6 10.41 -11.29 1.53
N ASP A 7 9.12 -10.98 1.41
CA ASP A 7 8.25 -11.48 0.35
C ASP A 7 8.15 -10.49 -0.82
N ILE A 8 8.30 -9.19 -0.56
CA ILE A 8 8.21 -8.15 -1.60
C ILE A 8 9.48 -8.14 -2.45
N ARG A 9 9.32 -8.23 -3.77
CA ARG A 9 10.39 -8.24 -4.77
C ARG A 9 10.09 -7.31 -5.94
N LYS A 10 11.13 -6.94 -6.68
CA LYS A 10 10.96 -6.25 -7.96
C LYS A 10 10.13 -7.11 -8.92
N GLY A 11 9.16 -6.49 -9.59
CA GLY A 11 8.25 -7.13 -10.53
C GLY A 11 6.87 -7.47 -9.93
N ASP A 12 6.77 -7.52 -8.60
CA ASP A 12 5.52 -7.80 -7.90
C ASP A 12 4.43 -6.79 -8.27
N LYS A 13 3.21 -7.30 -8.41
CA LYS A 13 2.02 -6.49 -8.66
C LYS A 13 1.34 -6.18 -7.34
N VAL A 14 1.03 -4.91 -7.12
CA VAL A 14 0.45 -4.42 -5.87
C VAL A 14 -0.80 -3.59 -6.14
N ALA A 15 -1.87 -3.90 -5.41
CA ALA A 15 -3.08 -3.08 -5.38
C ALA A 15 -2.91 -1.99 -4.32
N ILE A 16 -3.16 -0.73 -4.68
CA ILE A 16 -3.04 0.39 -3.76
C ILE A 16 -4.40 0.66 -3.10
N TRP A 17 -4.42 0.51 -1.78
CA TRP A 17 -5.62 0.64 -0.96
C TRP A 17 -5.68 1.99 -0.26
N THR A 18 -6.79 2.70 -0.43
CA THR A 18 -7.15 3.87 0.38
C THR A 18 -7.95 3.43 1.59
N SER A 19 -7.60 3.93 2.78
CA SER A 19 -8.35 3.70 4.01
C SER A 19 -9.29 4.88 4.30
N GLY A 20 -10.33 4.64 5.10
CA GLY A 20 -11.27 5.70 5.52
C GLY A 20 -12.71 5.43 5.09
N ARG A 21 -13.50 6.51 4.97
CA ARG A 21 -14.90 6.45 4.53
C ARG A 21 -15.03 5.83 3.15
N ASP A 22 -14.19 6.28 2.22
CA ASP A 22 -14.18 5.86 0.83
C ASP A 22 -13.12 4.78 0.59
N ALA A 23 -13.02 3.83 1.52
CA ALA A 23 -11.99 2.79 1.45
C ALA A 23 -12.18 1.90 0.21
N GLY A 24 -11.08 1.51 -0.42
CA GLY A 24 -11.09 0.74 -1.67
C GLY A 24 -9.75 0.73 -2.37
N ILE A 25 -9.69 0.06 -3.53
CA ILE A 25 -8.51 0.01 -4.40
C ILE A 25 -8.62 1.11 -5.45
N TYR A 26 -7.65 2.04 -5.48
CA TYR A 26 -7.63 3.13 -6.46
C TYR A 26 -6.60 2.95 -7.57
N ALA A 27 -5.65 2.03 -7.42
CA ALA A 27 -4.65 1.76 -8.46
C ALA A 27 -4.12 0.33 -8.40
N LEU A 28 -3.65 -0.15 -9.55
CA LEU A 28 -2.77 -1.30 -9.69
C LEU A 28 -1.38 -0.80 -10.08
N SER A 29 -0.36 -1.28 -9.38
CA SER A 29 1.02 -0.84 -9.55
C SER A 29 1.98 -2.02 -9.59
N GLU A 30 3.21 -1.75 -9.97
CA GLU A 30 4.32 -2.71 -9.95
C GLU A 30 5.47 -2.17 -9.11
N VAL A 31 6.08 -3.05 -8.34
CA VAL A 31 7.33 -2.78 -7.64
C VAL A 31 8.48 -2.74 -8.64
N ILE A 32 9.18 -1.62 -8.76
CA ILE A 32 10.24 -1.42 -9.77
C ILE A 32 11.65 -1.54 -9.21
N THR A 33 11.82 -1.66 -7.89
CA THR A 33 13.10 -1.85 -7.21
C THR A 33 13.05 -2.96 -6.16
N GLU A 34 14.19 -3.56 -5.85
CA GLU A 34 14.31 -4.43 -4.66
C GLU A 34 14.14 -3.60 -3.37
N PRO A 35 13.68 -4.20 -2.26
CA PRO A 35 13.64 -3.54 -0.96
C PRO A 35 15.04 -3.09 -0.53
N LYS A 36 15.19 -1.79 -0.29
CA LYS A 36 16.46 -1.19 0.13
C LYS A 36 16.25 -0.04 1.11
N ASP A 37 17.30 0.29 1.85
CA ASP A 37 17.33 1.52 2.64
C ASP A 37 17.43 2.70 1.67
N GLU A 38 16.48 3.64 1.77
CA GLU A 38 16.44 4.81 0.90
C GLU A 38 16.53 6.07 1.78
N PRO A 39 17.53 6.95 1.57
CA PRO A 39 17.55 8.22 2.25
C PRO A 39 16.45 9.13 1.69
N LEU A 40 15.85 9.95 2.55
CA LEU A 40 14.96 11.02 2.12
C LEU A 40 15.77 12.15 1.50
N ASN A 41 15.30 12.68 0.37
CA ASN A 41 15.80 13.94 -0.15
C ASN A 41 15.10 15.15 0.55
N LYS A 42 15.67 16.35 0.38
CA LYS A 42 15.16 17.57 1.04
C LYS A 42 13.71 17.93 0.68
N GLU A 43 13.20 17.51 -0.47
CA GLU A 43 11.81 17.76 -0.85
C GLU A 43 10.87 16.77 -0.18
N GLU A 44 11.23 15.49 -0.15
CA GLU A 44 10.46 14.44 0.51
C GLU A 44 10.34 14.69 2.02
N GLU A 45 11.41 15.18 2.65
CA GLU A 45 11.40 15.52 4.07
C GLU A 45 10.28 16.51 4.46
N LYS A 46 9.85 17.38 3.54
CA LYS A 46 8.79 18.37 3.78
C LYS A 46 7.42 17.71 4.01
N TYR A 47 7.22 16.50 3.49
CA TYR A 47 5.97 15.76 3.64
C TYR A 47 5.87 15.03 4.99
N PHE A 48 6.98 14.89 5.72
CA PHE A 48 7.01 14.30 7.05
C PHE A 48 6.74 15.36 8.13
N LYS A 49 5.46 15.63 8.38
CA LYS A 49 5.02 16.60 9.40
C LYS A 49 5.43 16.21 10.83
N GLU A 50 5.53 14.91 11.11
CA GLU A 50 5.98 14.40 12.41
C GLU A 50 7.31 13.66 12.29
N LYS A 51 8.23 13.97 13.21
CA LYS A 51 9.57 13.35 13.28
C LYS A 51 9.49 11.83 13.47
N SER A 52 8.44 11.33 14.13
CA SER A 52 8.18 9.91 14.35
C SER A 52 8.05 9.13 13.04
N TYR A 53 7.35 9.68 12.04
CA TYR A 53 7.20 9.06 10.73
C TYR A 53 8.51 9.06 9.94
N LYS A 54 9.30 10.14 10.04
CA LYS A 54 10.62 10.23 9.41
C LYS A 54 11.56 9.16 9.95
N ILE A 55 11.58 8.98 11.28
CA ILE A 55 12.39 7.93 11.93
C ILE A 55 11.96 6.55 11.47
N LYS A 56 10.64 6.26 11.39
CA LYS A 56 10.14 4.98 10.90
C LYS A 56 10.56 4.73 9.45
N PHE A 57 10.45 5.71 8.57
CA PHE A 57 10.85 5.55 7.17
C PHE A 57 12.32 5.14 7.05
N LEU A 58 13.21 5.79 7.80
CA LEU A 58 14.64 5.48 7.80
C LEU A 58 15.00 4.13 8.47
N GLN A 59 14.07 3.53 9.23
CA GLN A 59 14.27 2.25 9.90
C GLN A 59 13.87 1.03 9.06
N TYR A 60 13.10 1.23 7.99
CA TYR A 60 12.56 0.13 7.19
C TYR A 60 12.92 0.30 5.72
N LYS A 61 13.21 -0.85 5.09
CA LYS A 61 13.41 -0.90 3.65
C LYS A 61 12.17 -0.43 2.93
N SER A 62 12.40 0.35 1.88
CA SER A 62 11.37 0.89 1.00
C SER A 62 11.56 0.37 -0.41
N VAL A 63 10.49 0.48 -1.21
CA VAL A 63 10.48 0.15 -2.63
C VAL A 63 9.84 1.28 -3.41
N TRP A 64 10.29 1.47 -4.65
CA TRP A 64 9.57 2.30 -5.61
C TRP A 64 8.52 1.48 -6.31
N ILE A 65 7.37 2.12 -6.54
CA ILE A 65 6.28 1.56 -7.33
C ILE A 65 5.98 2.44 -8.52
N LYS A 66 5.53 1.81 -9.61
CA LYS A 66 5.00 2.50 -10.79
C LYS A 66 3.56 2.09 -10.99
N HIS A 67 2.67 3.07 -11.13
CA HIS A 67 1.27 2.78 -11.47
C HIS A 67 1.18 2.18 -12.87
N ILE A 68 0.51 1.03 -12.96
CA ILE A 68 0.16 0.37 -14.22
C ILE A 68 -1.23 0.83 -14.66
N LYS A 69 -2.17 0.91 -13.71
CA LYS A 69 -3.54 1.35 -13.95
C LYS A 69 -4.04 2.16 -12.77
N ILE A 70 -4.69 3.28 -13.06
CA ILE A 70 -5.26 4.18 -12.07
C ILE A 70 -6.78 4.19 -12.27
N PHE A 71 -7.52 4.08 -11.17
CA PHE A 71 -8.98 4.00 -11.11
C PHE A 71 -9.58 5.22 -10.39
N ILE A 72 -9.02 6.43 -10.58
CA ILE A 72 -9.41 7.63 -9.81
C ILE A 72 -10.92 7.91 -9.91
N GLU A 73 -11.51 7.78 -11.10
CA GLU A 73 -12.92 8.09 -11.31
C GLU A 73 -13.86 7.00 -10.82
N ASN A 74 -13.39 5.75 -10.80
CA ASN A 74 -14.18 4.60 -10.38
C ASN A 74 -13.32 3.60 -9.61
N PRO A 75 -12.89 3.95 -8.38
CA PRO A 75 -12.11 3.06 -7.55
C PRO A 75 -12.97 1.85 -7.16
N LEU A 76 -12.35 0.67 -7.09
CA LEU A 76 -13.02 -0.51 -6.57
C LEU A 76 -13.28 -0.30 -5.08
N SER A 77 -14.52 -0.02 -4.71
CA SER A 77 -14.88 0.26 -3.33
C SER A 77 -14.67 -0.97 -2.46
N LYS A 78 -14.49 -0.76 -1.15
CA LYS A 78 -14.43 -1.83 -0.15
C LYS A 78 -15.64 -2.76 -0.24
N ARG A 79 -16.83 -2.20 -0.49
CA ARG A 79 -18.07 -2.96 -0.62
C ARG A 79 -18.00 -3.90 -1.82
N GLU A 80 -17.63 -3.39 -2.98
CA GLU A 80 -17.45 -4.22 -4.19
C GLU A 80 -16.40 -5.31 -3.97
N CYS A 81 -15.29 -4.98 -3.29
CA CYS A 81 -14.26 -5.97 -2.97
C CYS A 81 -14.77 -7.06 -2.01
N MET A 82 -15.71 -6.75 -1.10
CA MET A 82 -16.31 -7.72 -0.17
C MET A 82 -17.36 -8.62 -0.83
N GLU A 83 -18.04 -8.11 -1.86
CA GLU A 83 -19.07 -8.83 -2.61
C GLU A 83 -18.46 -9.72 -3.71
N ASP A 84 -17.26 -9.37 -4.20
CA ASP A 84 -16.53 -10.14 -5.22
C ASP A 84 -16.05 -11.52 -4.73
N GLN A 85 -16.08 -12.53 -5.60
CA GLN A 85 -15.77 -13.91 -5.23
C GLN A 85 -14.29 -14.14 -4.87
N ILE A 86 -13.38 -13.37 -5.46
CA ILE A 86 -11.94 -13.52 -5.28
C ILE A 86 -11.46 -12.52 -4.23
N LEU A 87 -11.81 -11.24 -4.39
CA LEU A 87 -11.28 -10.15 -3.58
C LEU A 87 -11.76 -10.21 -2.13
N LYS A 88 -12.92 -10.81 -1.84
CA LYS A 88 -13.43 -10.95 -0.46
C LYS A 88 -12.49 -11.68 0.50
N ASN A 89 -11.54 -12.43 -0.04
CA ASN A 89 -10.56 -13.19 0.72
C ASN A 89 -9.27 -12.41 1.04
N MET A 90 -9.13 -11.17 0.56
CA MET A 90 -7.96 -10.33 0.85
C MET A 90 -7.79 -10.11 2.36
N GLU A 91 -6.56 -10.25 2.86
CA GLU A 91 -6.23 -10.08 4.28
C GLU A 91 -6.67 -8.73 4.86
N ILE A 92 -6.64 -7.67 4.06
CA ILE A 92 -7.07 -6.33 4.50
C ILE A 92 -8.56 -6.29 4.85
N LEU A 93 -9.40 -7.08 4.18
CA LEU A 93 -10.84 -7.14 4.42
C LEU A 93 -11.19 -7.94 5.69
N LYS A 94 -10.34 -8.91 6.07
CA LYS A 94 -10.52 -9.67 7.32
C LYS A 94 -10.48 -8.78 8.56
N LYS A 95 -9.73 -7.67 8.52
CA LYS A 95 -9.67 -6.67 9.60
C LYS A 95 -10.99 -5.91 9.81
N PHE A 96 -11.90 -5.93 8.84
CA PHE A 96 -13.18 -5.23 8.88
C PHE A 96 -14.37 -6.17 9.09
N LYS A 97 -14.16 -7.49 9.12
CA LYS A 97 -15.20 -8.42 9.54
C LYS A 97 -15.40 -8.25 11.04
N PRO A 98 -16.65 -8.11 11.53
CA PRO A 98 -16.90 -8.13 12.97
C PRO A 98 -16.33 -9.44 13.53
N GLN A 99 -15.63 -9.37 14.65
CA GLN A 99 -15.25 -10.56 15.41
C GLN A 99 -16.56 -11.22 15.85
N MET A 100 -16.84 -12.42 15.34
CA MET A 100 -17.91 -13.27 15.83
C MET A 100 -17.50 -13.91 17.15
#